data_AF-V8ASS8-F1
#
_entry.id   AF-V8ASS8-F1
#
_cell.length_a   1.000
_cell.length_b   1.000
_cell.length_c   1.000
_cell.angle_alpha   90.00
_cell.angle_beta   90.00
_cell.angle_gamma   90.00
#
_symmetry.space_group_name_H-M   'P 1'
#
loop_
_entity.id
_entity.type
_entity.pdbx_description
1 polymer ?
#
loop_
_entity_poly.entity_id
_entity_poly.type
_entity_poly.pdbx_seq_one_letter_code
_entity_poly.pdbx_strand_id
1 'polypeptide(L)' 'MIGFAGRRVIEQTVRQTLPDDFQKAEFLLKHGFVDAIVKRQEMREKLALLLKFHGGVKNV' A
#
# COMPACT_ATOMS: atom_id res chain seq x y z
N MET A 1 7.75 -1.25 2.85
CA MET A 1 7.18 -1.69 4.14
C MET A 1 6.09 -0.72 4.50
N ILE A 2 4.87 -1.22 4.75
CA ILE A 2 3.75 -0.42 5.27
C ILE A 2 3.29 -1.10 6.55
N GLY A 3 3.31 -0.38 7.66
CA GLY A 3 2.95 -0.90 8.97
C GLY A 3 2.97 0.21 10.02
N PHE A 4 2.10 0.10 11.02
CA PHE A 4 2.01 1.06 12.11
C PHE A 4 3.15 0.90 13.12
N ALA A 5 3.47 -0.35 13.47
CA ALA A 5 4.57 -0.72 14.36
C ALA A 5 5.59 -1.61 13.64
N GLY A 6 6.86 -1.54 14.05
CA GLY A 6 7.91 -2.39 13.49
C GLY A 6 7.74 -3.86 13.87
N ARG A 7 8.19 -4.77 12.98
CA ARG A 7 8.09 -6.24 13.16
C ARG A 7 8.50 -6.71 14.56
N ARG A 8 9.65 -6.25 15.07
CA ARG A 8 10.18 -6.63 16.40
C ARG A 8 9.20 -6.34 17.54
N VAL A 9 8.55 -5.18 17.52
CA VAL A 9 7.59 -4.78 18.56
C VAL A 9 6.38 -5.71 18.54
N ILE A 10 5.85 -6.00 17.34
CA ILE A 10 4.68 -6.87 17.17
C ILE A 10 5.00 -8.31 17.60
N GLU A 11 6.14 -8.85 17.19
CA GLU A 11 6.57 -10.21 17.56
C GLU A 11 6.76 -10.34 19.07
N GLN A 12 7.31 -9.32 19.75
CA GLN A 12 7.44 -9.30 21.20
C GLN A 12 6.09 -9.26 21.92
N THR A 13 5.12 -8.51 21.39
CA THR A 13 3.78 -8.41 21.97
C THR A 13 2.95 -9.68 21.76
N VAL A 14 2.97 -10.25 20.55
CA VAL A 14 2.15 -11.43 20.18
C VAL A 14 2.86 -12.76 20.49
N ARG A 15 4.18 -12.72 20.76
CA ARG A 15 5.05 -13.89 21.02
C ARG A 15 5.03 -14.92 19.90
N GLN A 16 4.91 -14.45 18.65
CA GLN A 16 4.90 -15.27 17.44
C GLN A 16 5.78 -14.62 16.38
N THR A 17 6.38 -15.43 15.51
CA THR A 17 7.12 -14.93 14.34
C THR A 17 6.16 -14.48 13.25
N LEU A 18 6.44 -13.34 12.63
CA LEU A 18 5.60 -12.82 11.56
C LEU A 18 5.99 -13.41 10.20
N PRO A 19 5.03 -13.71 9.31
CA PRO A 19 5.32 -14.16 7.95
C PRO A 19 6.25 -13.20 7.19
N ASP A 20 7.05 -13.73 6.26
CA ASP A 20 8.05 -12.96 5.50
C ASP A 20 7.45 -11.90 4.57
N ASP A 21 6.20 -12.06 4.19
CA ASP A 21 5.43 -11.11 3.39
C ASP A 21 4.62 -10.13 4.24
N PHE A 22 4.57 -10.30 5.56
CA PHE A 22 3.89 -9.38 6.46
C PHE A 22 4.39 -7.94 6.25
N GLN A 23 3.46 -6.97 6.22
CA GLN A 23 3.74 -5.55 5.93
C GLN A 23 4.30 -5.23 4.53
N LYS A 24 4.32 -6.19 3.60
CA LYS A 24 4.55 -5.92 2.18
C LYS A 24 3.27 -5.44 1.51
N ALA A 25 3.42 -4.79 0.36
CA ALA A 25 2.28 -4.23 -0.38
C ALA A 25 1.31 -5.34 -0.81
N GLU A 26 1.82 -6.51 -1.18
CA GLU A 26 1.06 -7.69 -1.60
C GLU A 26 0.21 -8.24 -0.45
N PHE A 27 0.79 -8.33 0.75
CA PHE A 27 0.05 -8.75 1.95
C PHE A 27 -1.10 -7.79 2.24
N LEU A 28 -0.85 -6.48 2.15
CA LEU A 28 -1.86 -5.47 2.44
C LEU A 28 -2.96 -5.39 1.39
N LEU A 29 -2.62 -5.58 0.11
CA LEU A 29 -3.58 -5.72 -0.97
C LEU A 29 -4.51 -6.92 -0.73
N LYS A 30 -3.95 -8.08 -0.37
CA LYS A 30 -4.74 -9.29 -0.05
C LYS A 30 -5.71 -9.10 1.11
N HIS A 31 -5.36 -8.25 2.08
CA HIS A 31 -6.18 -7.98 3.27
C HIS A 31 -7.04 -6.71 3.14
N GLY A 32 -7.09 -6.07 1.97
CA GLY A 32 -7.96 -4.92 1.71
C GLY A 32 -7.50 -3.58 2.30
N PHE A 33 -6.23 -3.48 2.75
CA PHE A 33 -5.66 -2.23 3.25
C PHE A 33 -5.11 -1.32 2.14
N VAL A 34 -4.89 -1.86 0.94
CA VAL A 34 -4.39 -1.15 -0.24
C VAL A 34 -5.25 -1.54 -1.43
N ASP A 35 -5.69 -0.58 -2.23
CA ASP A 35 -6.55 -0.84 -3.40
C ASP A 35 -5.78 -1.28 -4.65
N ALA A 36 -4.51 -0.85 -4.79
CA ALA A 36 -3.69 -1.19 -5.95
C ALA A 36 -2.18 -1.10 -5.66
N ILE A 37 -1.42 -2.00 -6.27
CA ILE A 37 0.05 -1.93 -6.34
C ILE A 37 0.41 -1.50 -7.76
N VAL A 38 1.10 -0.37 -7.90
CA VAL A 38 1.39 0.26 -9.20
C VAL A 38 2.89 0.39 -9.36
N LYS A 39 3.43 -0.08 -10.50
CA LYS A 39 4.85 0.09 -10.81
C LYS A 39 5.17 1.58 -10.94
N ARG A 40 6.36 1.97 -10.50
CA ARG A 40 6.78 3.38 -10.47
C ARG A 40 6.64 4.09 -11.83
N GLN A 41 6.90 3.38 -12.92
CA GLN A 41 6.83 3.92 -14.29
C GLN A 41 5.38 4.26 -14.71
N GLU A 42 4.39 3.51 -14.22
CA GLU A 42 2.96 3.67 -14.55
C GLU A 42 2.24 4.64 -13.59
N MET A 43 2.90 5.04 -12.50
CA MET A 43 2.30 5.82 -11.42
C MET A 43 1.74 7.16 -11.89
N ARG A 44 2.41 7.85 -12.83
CA ARG A 44 1.93 9.13 -13.37
C ARG A 44 0.58 9.00 -14.06
N GLU A 45 0.44 8.00 -14.91
CA GLU A 45 -0.79 7.75 -15.66
C GLU A 45 -1.92 7.32 -14.74
N LYS A 46 -1.62 6.43 -13.78
CA LYS A 46 -2.60 5.99 -12.79
C LYS A 46 -3.13 7.16 -11.94
N LEU A 47 -2.24 8.04 -11.47
CA LEU A 47 -2.64 9.22 -10.71
C LEU A 47 -3.47 10.19 -11.57
N ALA A 48 -3.08 10.44 -12.82
CA ALA A 48 -3.85 11.29 -13.72
C ALA A 48 -5.27 10.74 -13.96
N LEU A 49 -5.41 9.42 -14.15
CA LEU A 49 -6.70 8.75 -14.27
C LEU A 49 -7.56 8.92 -13.01
N LEU A 50 -6.99 8.65 -11.84
CA LEU A 50 -7.71 8.77 -10.55
C LEU A 50 -8.15 10.21 -10.31
N LEU A 51 -7.28 11.19 -10.54
CA LEU A 51 -7.62 12.60 -10.41
C LEU A 51 -8.75 12.99 -11.37
N LYS A 52 -8.67 12.61 -12.65
CA LYS A 52 -9.72 12.88 -13.63
C LYS A 52 -11.07 12.28 -13.21
N PHE A 53 -11.06 11.06 -12.68
CA PHE A 53 -12.26 10.38 -12.21
C PHE A 53 -12.93 11.11 -11.03
N HIS A 54 -12.15 11.74 -10.15
CA HIS A 54 -12.64 12.46 -8.98
C HIS A 54 -12.80 13.98 -9.21
N GLY A 55 -12.89 14.44 -10.46
CA GLY A 55 -13.12 15.86 -10.79
C GLY A 55 -11.88 16.75 -10.71
N GLY A 56 -10.68 16.15 -10.67
CA GLY A 56 -9.40 16.84 -10.81
C GLY A 56 -9.20 17.34 -12.24
N VAL A 57 -9.86 18.46 -12.57
CA VAL A 57 -9.68 19.15 -13.84
C VAL A 57 -8.38 19.96 -13.77
N LYS A 58 -7.38 19.61 -14.58
CA LYS A 58 -6.41 20.62 -15.03
C LYS A 58 -7.08 21.38 -16.15
N ASN A 59 -7.57 22.57 -15.82
CA ASN A 59 -7.85 23.60 -16.81
C ASN A 59 -6.52 23.93 -17.48
N VAL A 60 -6.30 23.37 -18.67
CA VAL A 60 -5.38 23.89 -19.67
C VAL A 60 -6.18 24.02 -20.95
#